data_AF-A0ABC8MA21-F1
#
_entry.id   AF-A0ABC8MA21-F1
#
_cell.length_a   1.000
_cell.length_b   1.000
_cell.length_c   1.000
_cell.angle_alpha   90.00
_cell.angle_beta   90.00
_cell.angle_gamma   90.00
#
_symmetry.space_group_name_H-M   'P 1'
#
loop_
_entity.id
_entity.type
_entity.pdbx_description
1 polymer ?
#
loop_
_entity_poly.entity_id
_entity_poly.type
_entity_poly.pdbx_seq_one_letter_code
_entity_poly.pdbx_strand_id
1 'polypeptide(L)'
;MSKWKVTRITYGKCVNKIDGVQKDYCAHFLAGGEEGTPEAFFCRGCGCHVCFHEKDVETSYDRSTSTVSYTECLKNHSPQTDGTWVDGCREFVAAGEEGTPEALSCAACGCHRSFHKKEYW
;
A
#
# COMPACT_ATOMS: atom_id res chain seq x y z
N MET A 1 -10.13 -9.44 5.47
CA MET A 1 -8.95 -8.68 5.92
C MET A 1 -9.00 -7.31 5.23
N SER A 2 -8.93 -6.21 5.96
CA SER A 2 -9.08 -4.86 5.41
C SER A 2 -7.95 -4.53 4.43
N LYS A 3 -8.30 -4.21 3.17
CA LYS A 3 -7.37 -3.84 2.09
C LYS A 3 -6.70 -2.46 2.29
N TRP A 4 -7.15 -1.72 3.30
CA TRP A 4 -6.65 -0.40 3.67
C TRP A 4 -5.71 -0.50 4.87
N LYS A 5 -4.49 0.03 4.71
CA LYS A 5 -3.50 0.14 5.77
C LYS A 5 -3.41 1.60 6.21
N VAL A 6 -3.52 1.86 7.51
CA VAL A 6 -3.22 3.18 8.08
C VAL A 6 -1.73 3.45 7.89
N THR A 7 -1.38 4.51 7.20
CA THR A 7 0.01 4.89 6.91
C THR A 7 0.52 5.92 7.89
N ARG A 8 -0.34 6.84 8.31
CA ARG A 8 0.04 7.93 9.20
C ARG A 8 -1.15 8.37 10.04
N ILE A 9 -0.89 8.68 11.30
CA ILE A 9 -1.85 9.35 12.19
C ILE A 9 -1.21 10.68 12.59
N THR A 10 -1.91 11.78 12.31
CA THR A 10 -1.55 13.11 12.79
C THR A 10 -2.72 13.70 13.58
N TYR A 11 -2.45 14.77 14.33
CA TYR A 11 -3.48 15.50 15.05
C TYR A 11 -3.49 16.96 14.60
N GLY A 12 -4.66 17.45 14.22
CA GLY A 12 -4.90 18.74 13.60
C GLY A 12 -5.26 19.84 14.60
N LYS A 13 -6.33 20.59 14.31
CA LYS A 13 -6.76 21.74 15.13
C LYS A 13 -7.26 21.32 16.51
N CYS A 14 -7.04 22.20 17.50
CA CYS A 14 -7.64 22.05 18.82
C CYS A 14 -9.14 22.37 18.77
N VAL A 15 -9.94 21.50 19.40
CA VAL A 15 -11.39 21.63 19.54
C VAL A 15 -11.82 21.94 20.97
N ASN A 16 -10.87 22.10 21.90
CA ASN A 16 -11.18 22.48 23.28
C ASN A 16 -11.79 23.89 23.35
N LYS A 17 -12.82 24.04 24.18
CA LYS A 17 -13.50 25.30 24.45
C LYS A 17 -13.41 25.60 25.94
N ILE A 18 -12.78 26.71 26.30
CA ILE A 18 -12.76 27.21 27.69
C ILE A 18 -13.59 28.48 27.71
N ASP A 19 -14.57 28.56 28.61
CA ASP A 19 -15.52 29.69 28.73
C ASP A 19 -16.26 30.02 27.42
N GLY A 20 -16.50 29.00 26.59
CA GLY A 20 -17.19 29.14 25.30
C GLY A 20 -16.32 29.67 24.15
N VAL A 21 -15.06 30.03 24.42
CA VAL A 21 -14.10 30.51 23.41
C VAL A 21 -13.27 29.32 22.90
N GLN A 22 -13.24 29.14 21.58
CA GLN A 22 -12.39 28.13 20.94
C GLN A 22 -10.91 28.51 21.12
N LYS A 23 -10.07 27.53 21.45
CA LYS A 23 -8.61 27.70 21.51
C LYS A 23 -7.97 27.30 20.17
N ASP A 24 -8.34 27.98 19.09
CA ASP A 24 -7.90 27.71 17.71
C ASP A 24 -6.48 28.22 17.39
N TYR A 25 -5.68 28.60 18.39
CA TYR A 25 -4.30 29.08 18.19
C TYR A 25 -3.35 28.05 17.58
N CYS A 26 -3.77 26.79 17.48
CA CYS A 26 -2.97 25.69 16.94
C CYS A 26 -3.72 24.99 15.80
N ALA A 27 -3.20 25.18 14.58
CA ALA A 27 -3.67 24.49 13.37
C ALA A 27 -3.17 23.03 13.30
N HIS A 28 -2.09 22.72 14.01
CA HIS A 28 -1.49 21.39 14.08
C HIS A 28 -1.05 21.08 15.51
N PHE A 29 -1.11 19.81 15.89
CA PHE A 29 -0.58 19.33 17.15
C PHE A 29 0.95 19.32 17.12
N LEU A 30 1.57 20.09 18.01
CA LEU A 30 3.02 20.12 18.17
C LEU A 30 3.35 19.49 19.52
N ALA A 31 3.90 18.28 19.54
CA ALA A 31 4.26 17.58 20.77
C ALA A 31 5.22 18.44 21.62
N GLY A 32 4.92 18.58 22.92
CA GLY A 32 5.71 19.39 23.85
C GLY A 32 6.99 18.72 24.34
N GLY A 33 7.10 17.40 24.22
CA GLY A 33 8.23 16.58 24.66
C GLY A 33 8.69 15.55 23.63
N GLU A 34 9.72 14.79 23.97
CA GLU A 34 10.22 13.68 23.16
C GLU A 34 9.23 12.51 23.12
N GLU A 35 9.23 11.76 22.02
CA GLU A 35 8.31 10.64 21.84
C GLU A 35 8.41 9.63 23.00
N GLY A 36 7.27 9.22 23.55
CA GLY A 36 7.21 8.29 24.68
C GLY A 36 7.21 8.94 26.07
N THR A 37 7.40 10.26 26.16
CA THR A 37 7.22 10.99 27.42
C THR A 37 5.77 11.44 27.65
N PRO A 38 5.34 11.63 28.91
CA PRO A 38 4.05 12.24 29.22
C PRO A 38 3.85 13.61 28.55
N GLU A 39 4.92 14.39 28.42
CA GLU A 39 4.91 15.72 27.80
C GLU A 39 4.59 15.68 26.30
N ALA A 40 4.87 14.57 25.61
CA ALA A 40 4.53 14.40 24.19
C ALA A 40 3.03 14.41 23.92
N PHE A 41 2.18 14.14 24.94
CA PHE A 41 0.73 14.17 24.80
C PHE A 41 0.13 15.58 24.90
N PHE A 42 0.94 16.59 25.26
CA PHE A 42 0.48 17.97 25.37
C PHE A 42 0.98 18.82 24.21
N CYS A 43 0.07 19.59 23.61
CA CYS A 43 0.40 20.49 22.51
C CYS A 43 1.18 21.70 23.03
N ARG A 44 2.36 21.96 22.47
CA ARG A 44 3.20 23.11 22.80
C ARG A 44 2.52 24.45 22.53
N GLY A 45 1.62 24.50 21.56
CA GLY A 45 0.93 25.74 21.17
C GLY A 45 -0.22 26.14 22.12
N CYS A 46 -1.03 25.18 22.57
CA CYS A 46 -2.24 25.46 23.36
C CYS A 46 -2.27 24.82 24.75
N GLY A 47 -1.30 23.96 25.07
CA GLY A 47 -1.22 23.20 26.32
C GLY A 47 -2.29 22.13 26.48
N CYS A 48 -3.13 21.89 25.46
CA CYS A 48 -4.18 20.88 25.54
C CYS A 48 -3.62 19.48 25.28
N HIS A 49 -4.25 18.48 25.91
CA HIS A 49 -3.97 17.08 25.62
C HIS A 49 -4.34 16.74 24.17
N VAL A 50 -3.62 15.81 23.54
CA VAL A 50 -3.82 15.36 22.17
C VAL A 50 -5.26 14.91 21.88
N CYS A 51 -5.99 14.42 22.88
CA CYS A 51 -7.41 14.05 22.75
C CYS A 51 -8.34 15.21 22.42
N PHE A 52 -7.91 16.46 22.65
CA PHE A 52 -8.65 17.66 22.26
C PHE A 52 -8.27 18.18 20.88
N HIS A 53 -7.49 17.42 20.12
CA HIS A 53 -7.17 17.74 18.73
C HIS A 53 -7.87 16.76 17.78
N GLU A 54 -8.29 17.27 16.64
CA GLU A 54 -8.87 16.42 15.59
C GLU A 54 -7.85 15.38 15.13
N LYS A 55 -8.29 14.14 14.98
CA LYS A 55 -7.44 13.04 14.56
C LYS A 55 -7.55 12.88 13.04
N ASP A 56 -6.43 13.08 12.35
CA ASP A 56 -6.30 12.86 10.91
C ASP A 56 -5.64 11.50 10.68
N VAL A 57 -6.36 10.60 10.00
CA VAL A 57 -5.88 9.26 9.68
C VAL A 57 -5.66 9.15 8.19
N GLU A 58 -4.41 9.04 7.79
CA GLU A 58 -4.03 8.77 6.40
C GLU A 58 -4.01 7.25 6.17
N THR A 59 -4.71 6.80 5.13
CA THR A 59 -4.79 5.39 4.76
C THR A 59 -4.35 5.18 3.32
N SER A 60 -3.57 4.13 3.06
CA SER A 60 -3.24 3.67 1.72
C SER A 60 -3.90 2.33 1.41
N TYR A 61 -4.19 2.11 0.14
CA TYR A 61 -4.68 0.82 -0.35
C TYR A 61 -3.49 -0.08 -0.69
N ASP A 62 -3.39 -1.21 -0.02
CA ASP A 62 -2.34 -2.19 -0.27
C ASP A 62 -2.68 -3.03 -1.51
N ARG A 63 -1.97 -2.77 -2.63
CA ARG A 63 -2.06 -3.61 -3.84
C ARG A 63 -1.21 -4.88 -3.77
N SER A 64 -0.45 -5.09 -2.69
CA SER A 64 0.38 -6.31 -2.57
C SER A 64 -0.46 -7.55 -2.25
N THR A 65 -1.68 -7.36 -1.76
CA THR A 65 -2.64 -8.42 -1.43
C THR A 65 -3.72 -8.67 -2.49
N SER A 66 -3.75 -7.92 -3.60
CA SER A 66 -4.56 -8.33 -4.75
C SER A 66 -3.92 -9.57 -5.35
N THR A 67 -4.59 -10.72 -5.23
CA THR A 67 -4.16 -11.99 -5.82
C THR A 67 -3.90 -11.75 -7.31
N VAL A 68 -2.63 -11.77 -7.71
CA VAL A 68 -2.23 -11.58 -9.10
C VAL A 68 -2.27 -12.94 -9.77
N SER A 69 -3.22 -13.13 -10.69
CA SER A 69 -3.22 -14.28 -11.60
C SER A 69 -2.49 -13.89 -12.88
N TYR A 70 -1.58 -14.75 -13.33
CA TYR A 70 -0.88 -14.60 -14.60
C TYR A 70 -1.57 -15.46 -15.64
N THR A 71 -2.03 -14.87 -16.75
CA THR A 71 -2.83 -15.58 -17.76
C THR A 71 -2.03 -15.80 -19.04
N GLU A 72 -2.34 -15.07 -20.10
CA GLU A 72 -1.77 -15.23 -21.45
C GLU A 72 -0.30 -14.80 -21.53
N CYS A 73 0.56 -15.62 -22.15
CA CYS A 73 1.93 -15.25 -22.48
C CYS A 73 1.97 -14.26 -23.65
N LEU A 74 2.68 -13.14 -23.47
CA LEU A 74 2.82 -12.05 -24.44
C LEU A 74 4.19 -12.02 -25.13
N LYS A 75 5.06 -13.02 -24.89
CA LYS A 75 6.38 -13.09 -25.53
C LYS A 75 6.26 -13.71 -26.93
N ASN A 76 6.78 -13.04 -27.94
CA ASN A 76 6.96 -13.63 -29.26
C ASN A 76 8.18 -14.57 -29.23
N HIS A 77 7.97 -15.87 -29.46
CA HIS A 77 9.04 -16.89 -29.43
C HIS A 77 9.75 -17.08 -30.77
N SER A 78 9.38 -16.38 -31.85
CA SER A 78 9.96 -16.57 -33.18
C SER A 78 11.08 -15.56 -33.50
N PRO A 79 12.32 -16.01 -33.78
CA PRO A 79 13.35 -15.17 -34.38
C PRO A 79 13.19 -15.14 -35.91
N GLN A 80 12.48 -14.13 -36.43
CA GLN A 80 12.24 -13.88 -37.87
C GLN A 80 11.35 -14.93 -38.56
N THR A 81 10.58 -14.52 -39.58
CA THR A 81 9.63 -15.31 -40.42
C THR A 81 8.15 -15.04 -40.07
N ASP A 82 7.66 -13.89 -40.59
CA ASP A 82 6.33 -13.59 -41.18
C ASP A 82 5.01 -14.26 -40.73
N GLY A 83 4.89 -14.73 -39.49
CA GLY A 83 3.59 -15.14 -38.96
C GLY A 83 3.53 -15.10 -37.44
N THR A 84 2.59 -14.33 -36.88
CA THR A 84 2.30 -14.34 -35.43
C THR A 84 1.59 -15.65 -35.08
N TRP A 85 2.33 -16.71 -34.77
CA TRP A 85 1.75 -17.88 -34.11
C TRP A 85 1.83 -17.70 -32.59
N VAL A 86 0.70 -17.38 -31.98
CA VAL A 86 0.53 -17.29 -30.53
C VAL A 86 0.27 -18.70 -30.00
N ASP A 87 1.32 -19.49 -29.79
CA ASP A 87 1.27 -20.61 -28.82
C ASP A 87 1.37 -20.05 -27.38
N GLY A 88 0.55 -19.04 -27.11
CA GLY A 88 0.49 -18.41 -25.80
C GLY A 88 -0.24 -19.35 -24.86
N CYS A 89 0.47 -19.91 -23.88
CA CYS A 89 -0.16 -20.54 -22.73
C CYS A 89 -1.21 -19.57 -22.17
N ARG A 90 -2.45 -20.04 -22.05
CA ARG A 90 -3.61 -19.26 -21.63
C ARG A 90 -3.64 -19.03 -20.12
N GLU A 91 -2.97 -19.91 -19.39
CA GLU A 91 -2.85 -19.90 -17.95
C GLU A 91 -1.39 -20.10 -17.58
N PHE A 92 -0.86 -19.27 -16.68
CA PHE A 92 0.47 -19.48 -16.13
C PHE A 92 0.45 -20.66 -15.17
N VAL A 93 1.25 -21.67 -15.48
CA VAL A 93 1.49 -22.81 -14.60
C VAL A 93 2.93 -22.70 -14.12
N ALA A 94 3.15 -22.56 -12.81
CA ALA A 94 4.50 -22.50 -12.25
C ALA A 94 5.23 -23.84 -12.49
N ALA A 95 6.50 -23.78 -12.93
CA ALA A 95 7.30 -24.98 -13.19
C ALA A 95 7.87 -25.65 -11.92
N GLY A 96 7.87 -24.93 -10.79
CA GLY A 96 8.42 -25.40 -9.51
C GLY A 96 7.56 -24.99 -8.31
N GLU A 97 8.01 -25.39 -7.12
CA GLU A 97 7.32 -25.13 -5.85
C GLU A 97 7.38 -23.64 -5.44
N GLU A 98 6.34 -23.14 -4.80
CA GLU A 98 6.24 -21.74 -4.36
C GLU A 98 7.47 -21.30 -3.54
N GLY A 99 8.16 -20.27 -4.01
CA GLY A 99 9.39 -19.75 -3.38
C GLY A 99 10.70 -20.18 -4.05
N THR A 100 10.65 -21.09 -5.02
CA THR A 100 11.81 -21.45 -5.86
C THR A 100 11.95 -20.52 -7.07
N PRO A 101 13.17 -20.37 -7.64
CA PRO A 101 13.34 -19.62 -8.89
C PRO A 101 12.58 -20.25 -10.06
N GLU A 102 12.33 -21.57 -10.00
CA GLU A 102 11.57 -22.32 -11.00
C GLU A 102 10.09 -21.95 -11.00
N ALA A 103 9.52 -21.56 -9.85
CA ALA A 103 8.14 -21.07 -9.77
C ALA A 103 7.92 -19.72 -10.47
N LEU A 104 8.99 -19.01 -10.84
CA LEU A 104 8.90 -17.79 -11.63
C LEU A 104 8.77 -18.06 -13.14
N SER A 105 8.99 -19.30 -13.56
CA SER A 105 8.97 -19.72 -14.96
C SER A 105 7.71 -20.53 -15.25
N CYS A 106 7.12 -20.30 -16.42
CA CYS A 106 5.97 -21.03 -16.89
C CYS A 106 6.38 -22.44 -17.35
N ALA A 107 5.75 -23.48 -16.82
CA ALA A 107 5.97 -24.87 -17.22
C ALA A 107 5.62 -25.13 -18.69
N ALA A 108 4.65 -24.37 -19.24
CA ALA A 108 4.15 -24.57 -20.59
C ALA A 108 5.02 -23.92 -21.68
N CYS A 109 5.56 -22.72 -21.44
CA CYS A 109 6.34 -21.97 -22.44
C CYS A 109 7.78 -21.62 -22.01
N GLY A 110 8.16 -21.93 -20.77
CA GLY A 110 9.47 -21.58 -20.21
C GLY A 110 9.68 -20.08 -19.96
N CYS A 111 8.70 -19.22 -20.24
CA CYS A 111 8.83 -17.78 -20.00
C CYS A 111 8.68 -17.43 -18.53
N HIS A 112 9.42 -16.39 -18.12
CA HIS A 112 9.20 -15.78 -16.82
C HIS A 112 7.78 -15.21 -16.71
N ARG A 113 7.12 -15.34 -15.56
CA ARG A 113 5.76 -14.83 -15.26
C ARG A 113 5.55 -13.36 -15.64
N SER A 114 6.62 -12.56 -15.71
CA SER A 114 6.56 -11.15 -16.17
C SER A 114 6.13 -10.99 -17.63
N PHE A 115 6.34 -12.02 -18.47
CA PHE A 115 5.87 -12.04 -19.85
C PHE A 115 4.41 -12.46 -19.96
N HIS A 116 3.77 -12.87 -18.87
CA HIS A 116 2.35 -13.16 -18.84
C HIS A 116 1.57 -11.94 -18.39
N LYS A 117 0.37 -11.79 -18.95
CA LYS A 117 -0.57 -10.73 -18.56
C LYS A 117 -0.94 -10.89 -17.10
N LYS A 118 -0.84 -9.79 -16.35
CA LYS A 118 -1.22 -9.71 -14.94
C LYS A 118 -2.69 -9.32 -14.84
N GLU A 119 -3.47 -10.18 -14.23
CA GLU A 119 -4.86 -9.91 -13.88
C GLU A 119 -4.96 -9.74 -12.37
N TYR A 120 -5.52 -8.60 -11.95
CA TYR A 120 -5.66 -8.22 -10.55
C TYR A 120 -7.14 -8.32 -10.16
N TRP A 121 -7.43 -8.98 -9.04
CA TRP A 121 -8.77 -9.13 -8.46
C TRP A 121 -8.90 -8.39 -7.11
#